data_AF-X0YXD7-F1
#
_entry.id   AF-X0YXD7-F1
#
_cell.length_a   1.000
_cell.length_b   1.000
_cell.length_c   1.000
_cell.angle_alpha   90.00
_cell.angle_beta   90.00
_cell.angle_gamma   90.00
#
_symmetry.space_group_name_H-M   'P 1'
#
loop_
_entity.id
_entity.type
_entity.pdbx_description
1 polymer ?
#
loop_
_entity_poly.entity_id
_entity_poly.type
_entity_poly.pdbx_seq_one_letter_code
_entity_poly.pdbx_strand_id
1 'polypeptide(L)'
;TPTRFAGAAQRTEHRVVVLQYAWDRTGGLGTAVHAVGGALYSTFLGEVNRSTALLTIANLETALELMAGRTDAAGEPIYCRAKYLVVPPALEMTARQILTSATKMWTEGAVGVPVAYPTTNVVAQYGLQLIVDPYLPAAANTNGCAAATQNTQWYLFSDPNDIRVIEAAHLSGHERPEICMKASNKVTVGGGAINPMSGDFATDNIFYRVRLVFGATTLDWRGTYMGGDSG
;
A
#
# COMPACT_ATOMS: atom_id res chain seq x y z
N THR A 1 -20.79 2.63 19.60
CA THR A 1 -19.94 3.39 20.55
C THR A 1 -19.00 4.29 19.76
N PRO A 2 -18.57 5.44 20.33
CA PRO A 2 -17.63 6.37 19.68
C PRO A 2 -16.35 5.69 19.15
N THR A 3 -15.88 4.65 19.82
CA THR A 3 -14.73 3.83 19.40
C THR A 3 -14.94 3.13 18.05
N ARG A 4 -16.16 2.69 17.73
CA ARG A 4 -16.47 2.09 16.41
C ARG A 4 -16.44 3.12 15.28
N PHE A 5 -16.82 4.36 15.57
CA PHE A 5 -16.80 5.45 14.61
C PHE A 5 -15.37 5.92 14.31
N ALA A 6 -14.53 6.02 15.34
CA ALA A 6 -13.09 6.28 15.17
C ALA A 6 -12.42 5.16 14.37
N GLY A 7 -12.72 3.90 14.69
CA GLY A 7 -12.22 2.75 13.94
C GLY A 7 -12.63 2.82 12.46
N ALA A 8 -13.89 3.14 12.17
CA ALA A 8 -14.39 3.27 10.79
C ALA A 8 -13.66 4.37 10.00
N ALA A 9 -13.40 5.54 10.60
CA ALA A 9 -12.63 6.61 9.96
C ALA A 9 -11.20 6.15 9.60
N GLN A 10 -10.51 5.49 10.53
CA GLN A 10 -9.19 4.92 10.27
C GLN A 10 -9.23 3.88 9.13
N ARG A 11 -10.27 3.04 9.06
CA ARG A 11 -10.43 2.10 7.95
C ARG A 11 -10.58 2.81 6.60
N THR A 12 -11.28 3.94 6.59
CA THR A 12 -11.44 4.75 5.38
C THR A 12 -10.11 5.31 4.91
N GLU A 13 -9.28 5.88 5.80
CA GLU A 13 -7.95 6.39 5.45
C GLU A 13 -7.06 5.29 4.88
N HIS A 14 -6.95 4.17 5.60
CA HIS A 14 -6.15 3.02 5.18
C HIS A 14 -6.57 2.53 3.79
N ARG A 15 -7.89 2.36 3.59
CA ARG A 15 -8.42 1.95 2.29
C ARG A 15 -8.11 2.97 1.19
N VAL A 16 -8.24 4.27 1.44
CA VAL A 16 -7.97 5.30 0.43
C VAL A 16 -6.50 5.30 0.02
N VAL A 17 -5.57 5.13 0.95
CA VAL A 17 -4.13 5.02 0.66
C VAL A 17 -3.82 3.74 -0.12
N VAL A 18 -4.37 2.60 0.31
CA VAL A 18 -4.13 1.32 -0.37
C VAL A 18 -4.62 1.33 -1.80
N LEU A 19 -5.75 1.99 -2.07
CA LEU A 19 -6.26 2.14 -3.43
C LEU A 19 -5.36 2.96 -4.36
N GLN A 20 -4.46 3.79 -3.82
CA GLN A 20 -3.52 4.56 -4.65
C GLN A 20 -2.46 3.68 -5.30
N TYR A 21 -2.05 2.58 -4.66
CA TYR A 21 -0.99 1.71 -5.20
C TYR A 21 -1.47 0.30 -5.52
N ALA A 22 -2.52 -0.19 -4.88
CA ALA A 22 -3.02 -1.51 -5.18
C ALA A 22 -3.54 -1.56 -6.62
N TRP A 23 -2.88 -2.34 -7.48
CA TRP A 23 -3.25 -2.49 -8.90
C TRP A 23 -3.28 -1.18 -9.72
N ASP A 24 -2.55 -0.15 -9.30
CA ASP A 24 -2.46 1.10 -10.07
C ASP A 24 -1.50 0.94 -11.27
N ARG A 25 -1.95 0.24 -12.30
CA ARG A 25 -1.12 -0.22 -13.42
C ARG A 25 -1.63 0.26 -14.77
N THR A 26 -0.73 0.62 -15.67
CA THR A 26 -1.10 1.09 -17.02
C THR A 26 -1.31 -0.10 -17.96
N GLY A 27 -2.56 -0.34 -18.39
CA GLY A 27 -2.93 -1.30 -19.44
C GLY A 27 -2.36 -2.73 -19.30
N GLY A 28 -2.52 -3.53 -20.36
CA GLY A 28 -1.84 -4.83 -20.47
C GLY A 28 -0.33 -4.67 -20.58
N LEU A 29 0.43 -5.73 -20.26
CA LEU A 29 1.89 -5.73 -20.33
C LEU A 29 2.41 -5.14 -21.66
N GLY A 30 3.25 -4.10 -21.57
CA GLY A 30 4.05 -3.56 -22.67
C GLY A 30 3.42 -2.42 -23.48
N THR A 31 2.24 -1.93 -23.08
CA THR A 31 1.46 -1.02 -23.94
C THR A 31 1.40 0.44 -23.48
N ALA A 32 1.86 0.80 -22.27
CA ALA A 32 1.67 2.16 -21.78
C ALA A 32 2.73 2.68 -20.80
N VAL A 33 3.18 3.91 -21.05
CA VAL A 33 4.19 4.71 -20.31
C VAL A 33 3.57 5.28 -19.02
N HIS A 34 4.39 5.63 -18.03
CA HIS A 34 3.92 6.45 -16.91
C HIS A 34 3.56 7.86 -17.40
N ALA A 35 2.27 8.19 -17.43
CA ALA A 35 1.82 9.54 -17.76
C ALA A 35 1.77 10.42 -16.49
N VAL A 36 1.77 11.75 -16.65
CA VAL A 36 1.46 12.66 -15.53
C VAL A 36 0.03 12.38 -15.06
N GLY A 37 -0.13 11.97 -13.80
CA GLY A 37 -1.41 11.45 -13.28
C GLY A 37 -1.82 10.08 -13.84
N GLY A 38 -0.88 9.36 -14.47
CA GLY A 38 -1.03 7.99 -14.91
C GLY A 38 -0.68 6.99 -13.81
N ALA A 39 -0.85 5.71 -14.12
CA ALA A 39 -0.66 4.63 -13.16
C ALA A 39 0.80 4.51 -12.67
N LEU A 40 0.95 4.14 -11.39
CA LEU A 40 2.23 3.90 -10.72
C LEU A 40 3.03 2.76 -11.32
N TYR A 41 2.41 1.76 -11.97
CA TYR A 41 3.08 0.54 -12.40
C TYR A 41 3.03 0.30 -13.92
N SER A 42 4.20 0.21 -14.55
CA SER A 42 4.38 -0.05 -15.98
C SER A 42 5.42 -1.13 -16.26
N THR A 43 5.30 -1.72 -17.45
CA THR A 43 6.27 -2.65 -18.04
C THR A 43 6.82 -2.12 -19.35
N PHE A 44 6.63 -0.83 -19.63
CA PHE A 44 7.12 -0.21 -20.86
C PHE A 44 8.66 -0.08 -20.82
N LEU A 45 9.28 -0.14 -22.00
CA LEU A 45 10.73 -0.10 -22.15
C LEU A 45 11.33 1.14 -21.47
N GLY A 46 12.33 0.94 -20.61
CA GLY A 46 12.99 2.00 -19.84
C GLY A 46 12.29 2.38 -18.53
N GLU A 47 11.04 1.96 -18.31
CA GLU A 47 10.20 2.34 -17.16
C GLU A 47 9.64 1.12 -16.41
N VAL A 48 10.32 -0.02 -16.47
CA VAL A 48 9.78 -1.29 -15.97
C VAL A 48 9.83 -1.34 -14.44
N ASN A 49 8.71 -1.08 -13.76
CA ASN A 49 8.57 -1.22 -12.30
C ASN A 49 7.46 -2.20 -11.88
N ARG A 50 7.02 -3.05 -12.80
CA ARG A 50 5.99 -4.06 -12.61
C ARG A 50 6.44 -5.42 -13.14
N SER A 51 6.07 -6.50 -12.44
CA SER A 51 6.28 -7.87 -12.91
C SER A 51 5.19 -8.83 -12.46
N THR A 52 5.06 -9.95 -13.17
CA THR A 52 4.22 -11.10 -12.77
C THR A 52 4.95 -12.04 -11.80
N ALA A 53 6.20 -11.72 -11.43
CA ALA A 53 7.06 -12.57 -10.64
C ALA A 53 6.56 -12.68 -9.18
N LEU A 54 6.31 -13.91 -8.72
CA LEU A 54 5.88 -14.18 -7.34
C LEU A 54 6.97 -13.81 -6.32
N LEU A 55 6.59 -13.62 -5.05
CA LEU A 55 7.53 -13.28 -3.99
C LEU A 55 8.50 -14.44 -3.73
N THR A 56 9.75 -14.27 -4.15
CA THR A 56 10.87 -15.18 -3.88
C THR A 56 12.14 -14.36 -3.64
N ILE A 57 13.18 -14.97 -3.06
CA ILE A 57 14.47 -14.29 -2.84
C ILE A 57 15.04 -13.75 -4.16
N ALA A 58 15.08 -14.57 -5.21
CA ALA A 58 15.64 -14.19 -6.50
C ALA A 58 14.85 -13.05 -7.18
N ASN A 59 13.51 -13.10 -7.11
CA ASN A 59 12.67 -12.06 -7.70
C ASN A 59 12.77 -10.75 -6.90
N LEU A 60 12.95 -10.84 -5.59
CA LEU A 60 13.18 -9.67 -4.73
C LEU A 60 14.54 -9.03 -5.02
N GLU A 61 15.62 -9.81 -5.18
CA GLU A 61 16.94 -9.32 -5.60
C GLU A 61 16.85 -8.58 -6.94
N THR A 62 16.18 -9.17 -7.93
CA THR A 62 15.97 -8.55 -9.24
C THR A 62 15.21 -7.22 -9.12
N ALA A 63 14.18 -7.16 -8.27
CA ALA A 63 13.42 -5.92 -8.06
C ALA A 63 14.25 -4.84 -7.34
N LEU A 64 15.09 -5.21 -6.37
CA LEU A 64 16.01 -4.30 -5.69
C LEU A 64 17.03 -3.71 -6.67
N GLU A 65 17.56 -4.53 -7.57
CA GLU A 65 18.46 -4.09 -8.64
C GLU A 65 17.75 -3.13 -9.61
N LEU A 66 16.52 -3.43 -10.02
CA LEU A 66 15.73 -2.56 -10.89
C LEU A 66 15.39 -1.21 -10.25
N MET A 67 15.15 -1.17 -8.93
CA MET A 67 14.97 0.10 -8.21
C MET A 67 16.28 0.88 -8.09
N ALA A 68 17.38 0.20 -7.74
CA ALA A 68 18.68 0.84 -7.57
C ALA A 68 19.30 1.32 -8.89
N GLY A 69 18.96 0.68 -10.02
CA GLY A 69 19.40 1.04 -11.35
C GLY A 69 18.59 2.15 -12.04
N ARG A 70 17.67 2.80 -11.32
CA ARG A 70 16.86 3.89 -11.90
C ARG A 70 17.73 5.07 -12.27
N THR A 71 17.41 5.65 -13.42
CA THR A 71 18.06 6.86 -13.94
C THR A 71 17.03 7.95 -14.17
N ASP A 72 17.47 9.19 -14.12
CA ASP A 72 16.65 10.35 -14.49
C ASP A 72 16.64 10.53 -16.02
N ALA A 73 15.84 11.49 -16.51
CA ALA A 73 15.76 11.85 -17.93
C ALA A 73 17.13 12.24 -18.53
N ALA A 74 18.08 12.68 -17.71
CA ALA A 74 19.45 12.98 -18.11
C ALA A 74 20.39 11.76 -18.13
N GLY A 75 19.92 10.58 -17.72
CA GLY A 75 20.73 9.35 -17.60
C GLY A 75 21.54 9.23 -16.30
N GLU A 76 21.41 10.21 -15.39
CA GLU A 76 22.07 10.16 -14.08
C GLU A 76 21.37 9.17 -13.14
N PRO A 77 22.11 8.31 -12.41
CA PRO A 77 21.51 7.44 -11.40
C PRO A 77 20.75 8.21 -10.33
N ILE A 78 19.53 7.78 -10.06
CA ILE A 78 18.73 8.29 -8.95
C ILE A 78 19.01 7.39 -7.75
N TYR A 79 19.27 7.99 -6.59
CA TYR A 79 19.38 7.26 -5.33
C TYR A 79 17.99 6.76 -4.88
N CYS A 80 17.49 5.72 -5.55
CA CYS A 80 16.27 5.02 -5.21
C CYS A 80 16.60 3.64 -4.64
N ARG A 81 16.65 3.52 -3.31
CA ARG A 81 16.76 2.22 -2.65
C ARG A 81 15.44 1.85 -2.00
N ALA A 82 15.05 0.58 -2.14
CA ALA A 82 13.88 0.08 -1.44
C ALA A 82 14.14 0.06 0.07
N LYS A 83 13.16 0.50 0.86
CA LYS A 83 13.22 0.48 2.32
C LYS A 83 12.07 -0.33 2.91
N TYR A 84 10.90 -0.28 2.27
CA TYR A 84 9.70 -0.93 2.76
C TYR A 84 9.26 -2.02 1.79
N LEU A 85 9.00 -3.22 2.33
CA LEU A 85 8.33 -4.32 1.63
C LEU A 85 6.90 -4.41 2.15
N VAL A 86 5.92 -4.09 1.30
CA VAL A 86 4.49 -4.14 1.63
C VAL A 86 3.88 -5.39 1.02
N VAL A 87 3.23 -6.20 1.85
CA VAL A 87 2.63 -7.48 1.44
C VAL A 87 1.21 -7.66 2.00
N PRO A 88 0.35 -8.43 1.32
CA PRO A 88 -0.91 -8.89 1.87
C PRO A 88 -0.69 -9.90 3.02
N PRO A 89 -1.67 -10.13 3.89
CA PRO A 89 -1.56 -11.09 4.99
C PRO A 89 -1.21 -12.52 4.52
N ALA A 90 -1.63 -12.89 3.30
CA ALA A 90 -1.33 -14.19 2.71
C ALA A 90 0.18 -14.44 2.48
N LEU A 91 0.97 -13.38 2.26
CA LEU A 91 2.41 -13.47 2.00
C LEU A 91 3.26 -13.11 3.23
N GLU A 92 2.65 -12.77 4.36
CA GLU A 92 3.39 -12.34 5.57
C GLU A 92 4.42 -13.39 5.98
N MET A 93 4.03 -14.67 6.06
CA MET A 93 4.93 -15.73 6.52
C MET A 93 6.08 -15.95 5.54
N THR A 94 5.79 -15.92 4.23
CA THR A 94 6.81 -16.02 3.18
C THR A 94 7.79 -14.84 3.23
N ALA A 95 7.29 -13.61 3.39
CA ALA A 95 8.12 -12.42 3.49
C ALA A 95 8.99 -12.44 4.75
N ARG A 96 8.43 -12.84 5.90
CA ARG A 96 9.20 -13.00 7.15
C ARG A 96 10.30 -14.03 7.00
N GLN A 97 10.02 -15.20 6.40
CA GLN A 97 11.04 -16.22 6.14
C GLN A 97 12.18 -15.67 5.30
N ILE A 98 11.87 -14.91 4.23
CA ILE A 98 12.87 -14.29 3.36
C ILE A 98 13.73 -13.28 4.12
N LEU A 99 13.13 -12.45 4.98
CA LEU A 99 13.84 -11.37 5.67
C LEU A 99 14.59 -11.81 6.94
N THR A 100 14.24 -12.96 7.54
CA THR A 100 14.89 -13.46 8.76
C THR A 100 15.82 -14.63 8.54
N SER A 101 15.73 -15.33 7.40
CA SER A 101 16.61 -16.46 7.13
C SER A 101 18.07 -16.01 7.13
N ALA A 102 18.93 -16.75 7.83
CA ALA A 102 20.37 -16.51 7.82
C ALA A 102 21.03 -17.01 6.52
N THR A 103 20.43 -18.03 5.88
CA THR A 103 21.01 -18.69 4.72
C THR A 103 20.05 -18.72 3.53
N LYS A 104 20.62 -18.59 2.34
CA LYS A 104 19.98 -18.81 1.04
C LYS A 104 20.39 -20.19 0.56
N MET A 105 19.41 -21.08 0.38
CA MET A 105 19.65 -22.38 -0.24
C MET A 105 19.64 -22.20 -1.76
N TRP A 106 20.66 -22.71 -2.42
CA TRP A 106 20.77 -22.69 -3.87
C TRP A 106 20.12 -23.96 -4.42
N THR A 107 19.23 -23.81 -5.39
CA THR A 107 18.82 -24.93 -6.24
C THR A 107 20.00 -25.30 -7.14
N GLU A 108 20.23 -26.60 -7.33
CA GLU A 108 21.39 -27.16 -8.06
C GLU A 108 21.78 -26.34 -9.30
N GLY A 109 23.05 -25.94 -9.36
CA GLY A 109 23.61 -25.32 -10.56
C GLY A 109 23.75 -26.34 -11.69
N ALA A 110 23.70 -25.87 -12.95
CA ALA A 110 23.98 -26.71 -14.11
C ALA A 110 25.31 -27.46 -13.93
N VAL A 111 25.29 -28.76 -14.23
CA VAL A 111 26.43 -29.68 -14.11
C VAL A 111 27.67 -29.11 -14.82
N GLY A 112 28.81 -29.03 -14.11
CA GLY A 112 30.13 -28.96 -14.77
C GLY A 112 31.11 -27.86 -14.32
N VAL A 113 30.75 -26.93 -13.43
CA VAL A 113 31.70 -25.95 -12.87
C VAL A 113 31.46 -25.75 -11.37
N PRO A 114 32.45 -26.01 -10.49
CA PRO A 114 32.36 -25.65 -9.08
C PRO A 114 32.41 -24.12 -8.95
N VAL A 115 31.23 -23.49 -8.94
CA VAL A 115 31.10 -22.08 -8.58
C VAL A 115 30.89 -22.00 -7.07
N ALA A 116 31.67 -21.16 -6.39
CA ALA A 116 31.43 -20.89 -4.98
C ALA A 116 30.10 -20.15 -4.84
N TYR A 117 29.13 -20.77 -4.17
CA TYR A 117 27.84 -20.15 -3.90
C TYR A 117 27.86 -19.52 -2.50
N PRO A 118 27.81 -18.19 -2.36
CA PRO A 118 27.67 -17.57 -1.05
C PRO A 118 26.33 -17.98 -0.45
N THR A 119 26.34 -18.64 0.70
CA THR A 119 25.13 -19.16 1.35
C THR A 119 24.47 -18.13 2.25
N THR A 120 25.10 -16.99 2.52
CA THR A 120 24.51 -15.93 3.34
C THR A 120 23.34 -15.27 2.64
N ASN A 121 22.25 -15.04 3.37
CA ASN A 121 21.12 -14.27 2.88
C ASN A 121 21.42 -12.77 2.95
N VAL A 122 21.84 -12.19 1.82
CA VAL A 122 22.13 -10.76 1.71
C VAL A 122 20.88 -9.88 1.78
N VAL A 123 19.71 -10.41 1.41
CA VAL A 123 18.43 -9.68 1.48
C VAL A 123 18.06 -9.39 2.94
N ALA A 124 18.29 -10.34 3.85
CA ALA A 124 18.09 -10.11 5.29
C ALA A 124 19.01 -9.00 5.84
N GLN A 125 20.20 -8.83 5.27
CA GLN A 125 21.16 -7.79 5.67
C GLN A 125 20.89 -6.44 5.00
N TYR A 126 20.06 -6.40 3.94
CA TYR A 126 19.73 -5.16 3.22
C TYR A 126 18.92 -4.19 4.10
N GLY A 127 18.22 -4.68 5.12
CA GLY A 127 17.50 -3.85 6.08
C GLY A 127 16.09 -3.44 5.63
N LEU A 128 15.42 -4.24 4.79
CA LEU A 128 14.03 -4.00 4.41
C LEU A 128 13.09 -4.11 5.63
N GLN A 129 12.21 -3.14 5.79
CA GLN A 129 11.13 -3.18 6.76
C GLN A 129 9.88 -3.83 6.16
N LEU A 130 9.45 -4.94 6.75
CA LEU A 130 8.19 -5.59 6.38
C LEU A 130 6.99 -4.80 6.92
N ILE A 131 6.05 -4.49 6.03
CA ILE A 131 4.75 -3.92 6.35
C ILE A 131 3.69 -4.89 5.81
N VAL A 132 2.80 -5.32 6.69
CA VAL A 132 1.68 -6.18 6.32
C VAL A 132 0.44 -5.30 6.21
N ASP A 133 -0.12 -5.21 5.01
CA ASP A 133 -1.31 -4.40 4.77
C ASP A 133 -2.57 -5.29 4.66
N PRO A 134 -3.48 -5.26 5.65
CA PRO A 134 -4.68 -6.07 5.64
C PRO A 134 -5.75 -5.60 4.65
N TYR A 135 -5.66 -4.38 4.11
CA TYR A 135 -6.61 -3.86 3.13
C TYR A 135 -6.24 -4.23 1.70
N LEU A 136 -5.02 -4.73 1.47
CA LEU A 136 -4.59 -5.16 0.14
C LEU A 136 -5.58 -6.12 -0.52
N PRO A 137 -6.03 -7.23 0.10
CA PRO A 137 -7.03 -8.13 -0.50
C PRO A 137 -8.41 -7.51 -0.74
N ALA A 138 -8.75 -6.43 -0.01
CA ALA A 138 -10.03 -5.74 -0.12
C ALA A 138 -10.03 -4.69 -1.24
N ALA A 139 -8.84 -4.23 -1.67
CA ALA A 139 -8.69 -3.29 -2.78
C ALA A 139 -9.10 -3.90 -4.13
N ALA A 140 -9.25 -5.22 -4.22
CA ALA A 140 -9.39 -5.96 -5.47
C ALA A 140 -10.57 -5.49 -6.29
N ASN A 141 -11.69 -5.40 -5.59
CA ASN A 141 -12.97 -5.16 -6.21
C ASN A 141 -13.16 -3.69 -6.63
N THR A 142 -12.20 -2.81 -6.34
CA THR A 142 -12.30 -1.37 -6.65
C THR A 142 -11.53 -0.99 -7.91
N ASN A 143 -10.33 -1.57 -8.13
CA ASN A 143 -9.47 -1.25 -9.27
C ASN A 143 -9.55 -2.30 -10.40
N GLY A 144 -10.59 -3.16 -10.38
CA GLY A 144 -10.86 -4.14 -11.44
C GLY A 144 -9.97 -5.39 -11.40
N CYS A 145 -9.30 -5.67 -10.28
CA CYS A 145 -8.46 -6.86 -10.14
C CYS A 145 -9.13 -7.94 -9.29
N ALA A 146 -8.93 -9.21 -9.64
CA ALA A 146 -9.48 -10.30 -8.85
C ALA A 146 -8.81 -10.36 -7.46
N ALA A 147 -9.60 -10.65 -6.41
CA ALA A 147 -9.08 -10.83 -5.04
C ALA A 147 -7.97 -11.89 -4.94
N ALA A 148 -8.01 -12.91 -5.80
CA ALA A 148 -6.97 -13.93 -5.89
C ALA A 148 -5.61 -13.36 -6.31
N THR A 149 -5.59 -12.40 -7.23
CA THR A 149 -4.35 -11.77 -7.70
C THR A 149 -3.73 -10.90 -6.61
N GLN A 150 -4.53 -10.26 -5.77
CA GLN A 150 -3.98 -9.41 -4.71
C GLN A 150 -3.34 -10.17 -3.56
N ASN A 151 -3.66 -11.46 -3.40
CA ASN A 151 -2.99 -12.32 -2.43
C ASN A 151 -1.57 -12.69 -2.86
N THR A 152 -1.21 -12.52 -4.13
CA THR A 152 0.13 -12.82 -4.66
C THR A 152 0.98 -11.57 -4.89
N GLN A 153 0.36 -10.39 -4.80
CA GLN A 153 1.04 -9.12 -5.05
C GLN A 153 1.92 -8.70 -3.90
N TRP A 154 3.04 -8.08 -4.23
CA TRP A 154 3.96 -7.49 -3.27
C TRP A 154 4.53 -6.20 -3.85
N TYR A 155 4.86 -5.27 -2.96
CA TYR A 155 5.25 -3.92 -3.34
C TYR A 155 6.50 -3.50 -2.59
N LEU A 156 7.41 -2.81 -3.27
CA LEU A 156 8.55 -2.15 -2.67
C LEU A 156 8.34 -0.64 -2.72
N PHE A 157 8.74 0.05 -1.65
CA PHE A 157 8.77 1.50 -1.61
C PHE A 157 10.13 1.97 -1.09
N SER A 158 10.61 3.06 -1.69
CA SER A 158 11.75 3.83 -1.21
C SER A 158 11.41 4.64 0.04
N ASP A 159 12.43 5.25 0.66
CA ASP A 159 12.20 6.19 1.76
C ASP A 159 11.48 7.45 1.24
N PRO A 160 10.37 7.89 1.87
CA PRO A 160 9.70 9.13 1.49
C PRO A 160 10.57 10.40 1.57
N ASN A 161 11.70 10.35 2.29
CA ASN A 161 12.68 11.45 2.30
C ASN A 161 13.51 11.50 1.01
N ASP A 162 13.69 10.38 0.33
CA ASP A 162 14.41 10.29 -0.94
C ASP A 162 13.44 10.54 -2.11
N ILE A 163 12.42 9.68 -2.24
CA ILE A 163 11.40 9.77 -3.30
C ILE A 163 10.01 9.55 -2.70
N ARG A 164 9.14 10.54 -2.90
CA ARG A 164 7.74 10.46 -2.47
C ARG A 164 6.91 9.79 -3.55
N VAL A 165 6.39 8.60 -3.23
CA VAL A 165 5.53 7.84 -4.17
C VAL A 165 4.05 8.18 -3.98
N ILE A 166 3.61 8.31 -2.73
CA ILE A 166 2.22 8.57 -2.36
C ILE A 166 2.22 9.68 -1.32
N GLU A 167 1.34 10.66 -1.52
CA GLU A 167 1.04 11.69 -0.54
C GLU A 167 -0.35 11.45 0.04
N ALA A 168 -0.44 11.54 1.36
CA ALA A 168 -1.69 11.48 2.10
C ALA A 168 -1.74 12.72 2.99
N ALA A 169 -2.82 13.50 2.88
CA ALA A 169 -2.94 14.79 3.53
C ALA A 169 -4.31 14.95 4.21
N HIS A 170 -4.28 15.63 5.34
CA HIS A 170 -5.45 16.10 6.05
C HIS A 170 -5.63 17.60 5.85
N LEU A 171 -6.88 18.06 5.92
CA LEU A 171 -7.14 19.51 5.91
C LEU A 171 -6.72 20.12 7.24
N SER A 172 -6.03 21.25 7.19
CA SER A 172 -5.63 21.99 8.39
C SER A 172 -6.85 22.35 9.24
N GLY A 173 -6.77 22.07 10.54
CA GLY A 173 -7.88 22.21 11.50
C GLY A 173 -8.88 21.05 11.50
N HIS A 174 -8.71 20.06 10.62
CA HIS A 174 -9.54 18.86 10.52
C HIS A 174 -8.70 17.58 10.39
N GLU A 175 -7.56 17.51 11.08
CA GLU A 175 -6.61 16.39 11.05
C GLU A 175 -7.14 15.14 11.75
N ARG A 176 -8.20 15.29 12.56
CA ARG A 176 -8.84 14.21 13.28
C ARG A 176 -10.29 14.08 12.84
N PRO A 177 -10.84 12.85 12.82
CA PRO A 177 -12.24 12.66 12.51
C PRO A 177 -13.11 13.35 13.56
N GLU A 178 -13.99 14.23 13.10
CA GLU A 178 -14.97 14.90 13.93
C GLU A 178 -16.16 13.98 14.18
N ILE A 179 -16.49 13.76 15.45
CA ILE A 179 -17.68 13.01 15.83
C ILE A 179 -18.72 13.99 16.35
N CYS A 180 -19.84 14.11 15.65
CA CYS A 180 -20.96 14.96 16.03
C CYS A 180 -22.20 14.11 16.32
N MET A 181 -23.09 14.61 17.17
CA MET A 181 -24.42 14.05 17.39
C MET A 181 -25.50 15.08 17.07
N LYS A 182 -26.65 14.63 16.57
CA LYS A 182 -27.82 15.49 16.38
C LYS A 182 -28.40 15.84 17.74
N ALA A 183 -28.68 17.13 17.99
CA ALA A 183 -29.42 17.54 19.18
C ALA A 183 -30.82 16.90 19.20
N SER A 184 -31.33 16.58 20.39
CA SER A 184 -32.72 16.14 20.52
C SER A 184 -33.67 17.28 20.17
N ASN A 185 -34.69 17.00 19.38
CA ASN A 185 -35.82 17.90 19.13
C ASN A 185 -36.93 17.73 20.19
N LYS A 186 -36.71 16.91 21.22
CA LYS A 186 -37.60 16.83 22.37
C LYS A 186 -37.34 18.00 23.31
N VAL A 187 -38.43 18.54 23.84
CA VAL A 187 -38.41 19.54 24.90
C VAL A 187 -39.20 19.00 26.09
N THR A 188 -38.77 19.34 27.30
CA THR A 188 -39.59 19.06 28.49
C THR A 188 -40.86 19.92 28.44
N VAL A 189 -41.91 19.52 29.18
CA VAL A 189 -43.15 20.31 29.31
C VAL A 189 -42.88 21.72 29.87
N GLY A 190 -41.77 21.90 30.61
CA GLY A 190 -41.28 23.19 31.09
C GLY A 190 -40.35 23.95 30.12
N GLY A 191 -40.20 23.50 28.87
CA GLY A 191 -39.40 24.18 27.83
C GLY A 191 -37.89 23.95 27.88
N GLY A 192 -37.40 23.00 28.67
CA GLY A 192 -35.97 22.68 28.76
C GLY A 192 -35.50 21.74 27.65
N ALA A 193 -34.27 21.95 27.16
CA ALA A 193 -33.63 21.04 26.21
C ALA A 193 -33.36 19.68 26.86
N ILE A 194 -33.65 18.60 26.13
CA ILE A 194 -33.44 17.23 26.59
C ILE A 194 -32.10 16.69 26.05
N ASN A 195 -31.45 15.82 26.83
CA ASN A 195 -30.19 15.18 26.44
C ASN A 195 -30.34 14.48 25.08
N PRO A 196 -29.43 14.70 24.10
CA PRO A 196 -29.43 14.00 22.81
C PRO A 196 -29.47 12.47 22.90
N MET A 197 -29.00 11.90 24.01
CA MET A 197 -29.07 10.45 24.29
C MET A 197 -30.48 9.93 24.57
N SER A 198 -31.46 10.81 24.76
CA SER A 198 -32.87 10.45 24.94
C SER A 198 -33.65 10.33 23.62
N GLY A 199 -32.99 10.49 22.47
CA GLY A 199 -33.58 10.27 21.15
C GLY A 199 -34.40 11.44 20.57
N ASP A 200 -34.82 11.29 19.32
CA ASP A 200 -35.71 12.20 18.59
C ASP A 200 -37.19 12.01 18.98
N PHE A 201 -38.01 13.04 18.95
CA PHE A 201 -39.43 13.00 19.30
C PHE A 201 -40.25 11.98 18.51
N ALA A 202 -40.00 11.85 17.21
CA ALA A 202 -40.85 11.03 16.35
C ALA A 202 -40.54 9.54 16.42
N THR A 203 -39.29 9.16 16.67
CA THR A 203 -38.82 7.77 16.52
C THR A 203 -37.83 7.33 17.58
N ASP A 204 -37.53 8.16 18.59
CA ASP A 204 -36.51 7.90 19.61
C ASP A 204 -35.09 7.63 19.06
N ASN A 205 -34.84 7.98 17.80
CA ASN A 205 -33.55 7.73 17.16
C ASN A 205 -32.46 8.68 17.67
N ILE A 206 -31.24 8.15 17.76
CA ILE A 206 -30.02 8.93 18.06
C ILE A 206 -29.14 8.92 16.80
N PHE A 207 -28.85 10.11 16.27
CA PHE A 207 -28.04 10.25 15.07
C PHE A 207 -26.63 10.71 15.41
N TYR A 208 -25.65 9.99 14.85
CA TYR A 208 -24.24 10.36 14.88
C TYR A 208 -23.76 10.65 13.46
N ARG A 209 -22.86 11.62 13.32
CA ARG A 209 -22.15 11.92 12.09
C ARG A 209 -20.65 11.87 12.37
N VAL A 210 -19.90 11.21 11.49
CA VAL A 210 -18.45 11.30 11.45
C VAL A 210 -18.07 12.12 10.22
N ARG A 211 -17.22 13.13 10.39
CA ARG A 211 -16.61 13.86 9.28
C ARG A 211 -15.11 13.61 9.33
N LEU A 212 -14.57 13.14 8.21
CA LEU A 212 -13.14 13.00 7.97
C LEU A 212 -12.82 13.79 6.70
N VAL A 213 -11.80 14.65 6.76
CA VAL A 213 -11.32 15.39 5.60
C VAL A 213 -9.91 14.90 5.30
N PHE A 214 -9.83 13.97 4.34
CA PHE A 214 -8.63 13.23 3.97
C PHE A 214 -8.57 13.05 2.46
N GLY A 215 -7.37 13.18 1.89
CA GLY A 215 -7.10 12.90 0.49
C GLY A 215 -5.75 12.20 0.33
N ALA A 216 -5.62 11.42 -0.74
CA ALA A 216 -4.34 10.84 -1.14
C ALA A 216 -4.16 10.92 -2.66
N THR A 217 -2.92 11.02 -3.11
CA THR A 217 -2.56 11.04 -4.53
C THR A 217 -1.21 10.39 -4.76
N THR A 218 -0.99 9.89 -5.97
CA THR A 218 0.28 9.34 -6.43
C THR A 218 1.18 10.47 -6.95
N LEU A 219 2.48 10.33 -6.75
CA LEU A 219 3.49 11.32 -7.11
C LEU A 219 4.51 10.74 -8.08
N ASP A 220 5.57 10.11 -7.57
CA ASP A 220 6.66 9.56 -8.40
C ASP A 220 6.65 8.02 -8.41
N TRP A 221 6.50 7.46 -9.61
CA TRP A 221 6.49 6.01 -9.87
C TRP A 221 7.87 5.36 -9.68
N ARG A 222 8.97 6.12 -9.80
CA ARG A 222 10.35 5.59 -9.75
C ARG A 222 10.71 5.06 -8.37
N GLY A 223 10.02 5.56 -7.34
CA GLY A 223 10.20 5.18 -5.95
C GLY A 223 9.55 3.87 -5.53
N THR A 224 8.90 3.15 -6.45
CA THR A 224 8.17 1.91 -6.14
C THR A 224 8.36 0.81 -7.19
N TYR A 225 8.12 -0.45 -6.78
CA TYR A 225 8.10 -1.61 -7.65
C TYR A 225 6.99 -2.59 -7.22
N MET A 226 6.33 -3.22 -8.17
CA MET A 226 5.29 -4.24 -7.95
C MET A 226 5.69 -5.59 -8.55
N GLY A 227 5.45 -6.66 -7.80
CA GLY A 227 5.51 -8.04 -8.31
C GLY A 227 4.24 -8.83 -8.01
N GLY A 228 4.16 -10.03 -8.59
CA GLY A 228 3.05 -10.97 -8.38
C GLY A 228 1.75 -10.60 -9.11
N ASP A 229 1.85 -9.79 -10.17
CA ASP A 229 0.76 -9.46 -11.07
C ASP A 229 0.24 -10.71 -11.82
N SER A 230 -1.07 -10.82 -12.06
CA SER A 230 -1.67 -11.96 -12.79
C SER A 230 -1.74 -11.77 -14.30
N GLY A 231 -1.31 -10.62 -14.84
CA GLY A 231 -1.48 -10.27 -16.25
C GLY A 231 -2.72 -9.42 -16.49
#